data_AF-A0A6L6GW40-F1
#
_entry.id   AF-A0A6L6GW40-F1
#
_cell.length_a   1.000
_cell.length_b   1.000
_cell.length_c   1.000
_cell.angle_alpha   90.00
_cell.angle_beta   90.00
_cell.angle_gamma   90.00
#
_symmetry.space_group_name_H-M   'P 1'
#
loop_
_entity.id
_entity.type
_entity.pdbx_description
1 polymer ?
#
loop_
_entity_poly.entity_id
_entity_poly.type
_entity_poly.pdbx_seq_one_letter_code
_entity_poly.pdbx_strand_id
1 'polypeptide(L)' 'MEKEKLFLLRRKKQIKLREIAEFIDCSIAMLSLFENDKANLDINKQILYKQFIENY' A
#
# COMPACT_ATOMS: atom_id res chain seq x y z
N MET A 1 12.70 -4.94 -3.60
CA MET A 1 12.92 -4.20 -4.87
C MET A 1 11.68 -3.42 -5.33
N GLU A 2 10.53 -4.03 -5.66
CA GLU A 2 9.34 -3.26 -6.10
C GLU A 2 8.49 -2.69 -4.95
N LYS A 3 8.17 -3.51 -3.94
CA LYS A 3 7.40 -3.11 -2.76
C LYS A 3 8.05 -1.99 -1.95
N GLU A 4 9.35 -2.08 -1.73
CA GLU A 4 10.16 -1.05 -1.05
C GLU A 4 10.13 0.28 -1.83
N LYS A 5 10.20 0.22 -3.17
CA LYS A 5 10.05 1.41 -4.03
C LYS A 5 8.66 2.05 -3.85
N LEU A 6 7.60 1.24 -3.81
CA LEU A 6 6.24 1.73 -3.58
C LEU A 6 6.09 2.35 -2.18
N PHE A 7 6.66 1.73 -1.14
CA PHE A 7 6.71 2.29 0.20
C PHE A 7 7.38 3.67 0.25
N LEU A 8 8.56 3.79 -0.36
CA LEU A 8 9.30 5.06 -0.43
C LEU A 8 8.52 6.11 -1.22
N LEU A 9 7.90 5.73 -2.33
CA LEU A 9 7.09 6.62 -3.15
C LEU A 9 5.86 7.13 -2.39
N ARG A 10 5.15 6.23 -1.70
CA ARG A 10 4.03 6.58 -0.82
C ARG A 10 4.44 7.61 0.23
N ARG A 11 5.56 7.36 0.92
CA ARG A 11 6.13 8.27 1.93
C ARG A 11 6.51 9.63 1.34
N LYS A 12 7.11 9.65 0.15
CA LYS A 12 7.46 10.89 -0.57
C LYS A 12 6.22 11.70 -0.96
N LYS A 13 5.15 11.04 -1.42
CA LYS A 13 3.85 11.66 -1.74
C LYS A 13 3.01 11.99 -0.49
N GLN A 14 3.49 11.65 0.71
CA GLN A 14 2.79 11.81 1.99
C GLN A 14 1.42 11.10 2.06
N ILE A 15 1.22 10.07 1.22
CA ILE A 15 0.00 9.28 1.20
C ILE A 15 -0.10 8.50 2.52
N LYS A 16 -1.21 8.67 3.22
CA LYS A 16 -1.51 7.98 4.47
C LYS A 16 -2.03 6.58 4.15
N LEU A 17 -1.63 5.61 4.98
CA LEU A 17 -2.14 4.23 4.86
C LEU A 17 -3.67 4.16 4.97
N ARG A 18 -4.29 5.11 5.70
CA ARG A 18 -5.74 5.23 5.79
C ARG A 18 -6.41 5.44 4.43
N GLU A 19 -5.85 6.31 3.59
CA GLU A 19 -6.42 6.64 2.27
C GLU A 19 -6.39 5.42 1.35
N ILE A 20 -5.27 4.69 1.39
CA ILE A 20 -5.12 3.45 0.63
C ILE A 20 -6.03 2.35 1.18
N ALA A 21 -6.15 2.23 2.51
CA ALA A 21 -7.01 1.26 3.17
C ALA A 21 -8.49 1.47 2.80
N GLU A 22 -8.94 2.72 2.79
CA GLU A 22 -10.29 3.11 2.37
C GLU A 22 -10.53 2.81 0.87
N PHE A 23 -9.54 3.02 0.01
CA PHE A 23 -9.65 2.72 -1.44
C PHE A 23 -9.70 1.21 -1.75
N ILE A 24 -8.90 0.41 -1.05
CA ILE A 24 -8.74 -1.04 -1.33
C ILE A 24 -9.75 -1.90 -0.55
N ASP A 25 -10.50 -1.27 0.36
CA ASP A 25 -11.36 -1.96 1.34
C ASP A 25 -10.57 -3.00 2.14
N CYS A 26 -9.58 -2.51 2.90
CA CYS A 26 -8.80 -3.33 3.81
C CYS A 26 -8.43 -2.56 5.09
N SER A 27 -7.94 -3.26 6.11
CA SER A 27 -7.52 -2.59 7.34
C SER A 27 -6.15 -1.92 7.18
N ILE A 28 -5.98 -0.77 7.84
CA ILE A 28 -4.67 -0.07 7.93
C ILE A 28 -3.60 -1.02 8.49
N ALA A 29 -3.97 -1.84 9.47
CA ALA A 29 -3.07 -2.82 10.07
C ALA A 29 -2.56 -3.84 9.03
N MET A 30 -3.44 -4.30 8.13
CA MET A 30 -3.04 -5.21 7.05
C MET A 30 -2.05 -4.56 6.10
N LEU A 31 -2.26 -3.30 5.70
CA LEU A 31 -1.30 -2.57 4.87
C LEU A 31 0.04 -2.34 5.59
N SER A 32 0.01 -2.02 6.88
CA SER A 32 1.23 -1.86 7.68
C SER A 32 2.01 -3.16 7.77
N LEU A 33 1.34 -4.29 8.03
CA LEU A 33 1.98 -5.59 8.06
C LEU A 33 2.50 -5.98 6.68
N PHE A 34 1.76 -5.67 5.63
CA PHE A 34 2.23 -5.81 4.26
C PHE A 34 3.52 -5.02 4.07
N GLU A 35 3.55 -3.70 4.23
CA GLU A 35 4.77 -2.89 4.03
C GLU A 35 5.99 -3.37 4.81
N ASN A 36 5.81 -3.99 5.97
CA ASN A 36 6.88 -4.53 6.82
C ASN A 36 7.21 -6.02 6.56
N ASP A 37 6.74 -6.59 5.44
CA ASP A 37 6.93 -8.00 5.06
C ASP A 37 6.42 -9.01 6.11
N LYS A 38 5.46 -8.60 6.95
CA LYS A 38 4.82 -9.43 7.98
C LYS A 38 3.51 -10.07 7.52
N ALA A 39 2.96 -9.62 6.39
CA ALA A 39 1.76 -10.20 5.80
C ALA A 39 1.79 -10.08 4.26
N ASN A 40 1.05 -10.96 3.60
CA ASN A 40 0.78 -10.87 2.17
C ASN A 40 -0.62 -10.30 1.94
N LEU A 41 -0.73 -9.34 1.02
CA LEU A 41 -2.02 -8.92 0.48
C LEU A 41 -2.43 -9.87 -0.65
N ASP A 42 -3.73 -10.01 -0.84
CA ASP A 42 -4.26 -10.63 -2.06
C ASP A 42 -3.72 -9.92 -3.31
N ILE A 43 -3.51 -10.67 -4.40
CA ILE A 43 -2.91 -10.14 -5.63
C ILE A 43 -3.67 -8.92 -6.17
N ASN A 44 -5.01 -8.92 -6.10
CA ASN A 44 -5.83 -7.80 -6.56
C ASN A 44 -5.59 -6.56 -5.70
N LYS A 45 -5.47 -6.75 -4.38
CA LYS A 45 -5.18 -5.66 -3.44
C LYS A 45 -3.77 -5.10 -3.63
N GLN A 46 -2.79 -5.93 -4.00
CA GLN A 46 -1.45 -5.45 -4.35
C GLN A 46 -1.44 -4.58 -5.61
N ILE A 47 -2.23 -4.96 -6.62
CA ILE A 47 -2.41 -4.17 -7.85
C ILE A 47 -3.04 -2.82 -7.52
N LEU A 48 -4.14 -2.82 -6.76
CA LEU A 48 -4.82 -1.58 -6.34
C LEU A 48 -3.91 -0.68 -5.49
N TYR A 49 -3.10 -1.26 -4.59
CA TYR A 49 -2.11 -0.55 -3.79
C TYR A 49 -1.09 0.19 -4.67
N LYS A 50 -0.53 -0.51 -5.66
CA LYS A 50 0.39 0.07 -6.64
C LYS A 50 -0.29 1.19 -7.44
N GLN A 51 -1.48 0.92 -7.99
CA GLN A 51 -2.22 1.88 -8.79
C GLN A 51 -2.56 3.16 -8.02
N PHE A 52 -2.97 3.04 -6.76
CA PHE A 52 -3.26 4.20 -5.92
C PHE A 52 -2.03 5.08 -5.75
N ILE A 53 -0.88 4.50 -5.42
CA ILE A 53 0.36 5.25 -5.21
C ILE A 53 0.87 5.88 -6.52
N GLU A 54 0.75 5.19 -7.66
CA GLU A 54 1.19 5.70 -8.95
C GLU A 54 0.32 6.88 -9.42
N ASN A 55 -0.99 6.84 -9.18
CA ASN A 55 -1.96 7.83 -9.68
C ASN A 55 -2.29 9.01 -8.75
N TYR A 56 -1.76 9.03 -7.52
CA TYR A 56 -1.94 10.13 -6.55
C TYR A 56 -1.10 11.37 -6.89
#